data_AF-A0AAD7ZYT1-F1
#
_entry.id   AF-A0AAD7ZYT1-F1
#
_cell.length_a   1.000
_cell.length_b   1.000
_cell.length_c   1.000
_cell.angle_alpha   90.00
_cell.angle_beta   90.00
_cell.angle_gamma   90.00
#
_symmetry.space_group_name_H-M   'P 1'
#
loop_
_entity.id
_entity.type
_entity.pdbx_description
1 polymer ?
#
loop_
_entity_poly.entity_id
_entity_poly.type
_entity_poly.pdbx_seq_one_letter_code
_entity_poly.pdbx_strand_id
1 'polypeptide(L)'
;HCLKIRCGYCVCHEVDSHYCANCLENLPSAEARLKRNRCTACLDCPSCLNTVSTRSTSISSPNPDDPNKTITRKAYYLACAFCRWTSRDVGLVDQTVATGGWPERENPHAARVSSLLEHYKALALMERQEKDRKKFTPRRTFLHFSDKFGLTAMVARKRAGLPPLGGVGLKDESSIIPELCPSVATEEVEQLPEDIYTKQVNLGQ
;
A
#
# COMPACT_ATOMS: atom_id res chain seq x y z
N HIS A 1 11.39 -30.10 24.20
CA HIS A 1 12.33 -30.88 23.36
C HIS A 1 12.14 -32.38 23.63
N CYS A 2 12.38 -33.25 22.64
CA CYS A 2 12.24 -34.71 22.74
C CYS A 2 13.32 -35.42 21.88
N LEU A 3 13.52 -36.74 22.03
CA LEU A 3 14.56 -37.52 21.32
C LEU A 3 14.13 -38.02 19.93
N LYS A 4 13.25 -37.29 19.23
CA LYS A 4 12.77 -37.65 17.89
C LYS A 4 13.36 -36.72 16.84
N ILE A 5 14.09 -37.27 15.88
CA ILE A 5 14.59 -36.54 14.70
C ILE A 5 13.39 -36.10 13.85
N ARG A 6 13.42 -34.86 13.37
CA ARG A 6 12.39 -34.25 12.51
C ARG A 6 13.05 -33.73 11.25
N CYS A 7 12.41 -33.94 10.09
CA CYS A 7 12.86 -33.33 8.83
C CYS A 7 12.38 -31.87 8.72
N GLY A 8 12.85 -31.16 7.69
CA GLY A 8 12.46 -29.76 7.43
C GLY A 8 10.95 -29.51 7.35
N TYR A 9 10.17 -30.48 6.88
CA TYR A 9 8.70 -30.35 6.81
C TYR A 9 7.99 -30.58 8.14
N CYS A 10 8.66 -31.21 9.12
CA CYS A 10 8.09 -31.50 10.44
C CYS A 10 8.43 -30.44 11.50
N VAL A 11 9.20 -29.42 11.12
CA VAL A 11 9.58 -28.29 11.98
C VAL A 11 8.91 -27.00 11.52
N CYS A 12 8.76 -26.05 12.44
CA CYS A 12 8.29 -24.72 12.12
C CYS A 12 9.45 -23.86 11.61
N HIS A 13 9.20 -23.06 10.58
CA HIS A 13 10.17 -22.08 10.08
C HIS A 13 9.81 -20.69 10.60
N GLU A 14 10.83 -19.94 10.99
CA GLU A 14 10.70 -18.56 11.45
C GLU A 14 11.60 -17.66 10.61
N VAL A 15 11.22 -16.40 10.48
CA VAL A 15 12.02 -15.39 9.77
C VAL A 15 12.90 -14.69 10.80
N ASP A 16 14.21 -14.88 10.68
CA ASP A 16 15.19 -14.30 11.59
C ASP A 16 15.71 -12.93 11.11
N SER A 17 16.08 -12.82 9.83
CA SER A 17 16.64 -11.58 9.25
C SER A 17 16.25 -11.38 7.79
N HIS A 18 16.34 -10.13 7.34
CA HIS A 18 16.15 -9.76 5.93
C HIS A 18 17.46 -9.21 5.40
N TYR A 19 17.91 -9.66 4.23
CA TYR A 19 19.14 -9.15 3.63
C TYR A 19 19.03 -9.10 2.11
N CYS A 20 19.85 -8.25 1.49
CA CYS A 20 19.98 -8.21 0.05
C CYS A 20 21.03 -9.23 -0.42
N ALA A 21 20.69 -10.10 -1.37
CA ALA A 21 21.62 -11.08 -1.91
C ALA A 21 22.79 -10.46 -2.70
N ASN A 22 22.62 -9.21 -3.17
CA ASN A 22 23.60 -8.53 -4.03
C ASN A 22 24.64 -7.74 -3.24
N CYS A 23 24.21 -6.91 -2.28
CA CYS A 23 25.12 -6.13 -1.43
C CYS A 23 25.40 -6.75 -0.05
N LEU A 24 24.72 -7.86 0.30
CA LEU A 24 24.83 -8.55 1.60
C LEU A 24 24.50 -7.66 2.81
N GLU A 25 23.79 -6.56 2.59
CA GLU A 25 23.32 -5.66 3.64
C GLU A 25 22.12 -6.27 4.36
N ASN A 26 22.15 -6.26 5.68
CA ASN A 26 21.06 -6.71 6.54
C ASN A 26 20.11 -5.53 6.84
N LEU A 27 18.82 -5.72 6.60
CA LEU A 27 17.77 -4.73 6.81
C LEU A 27 16.92 -5.10 8.03
N PRO A 28 16.72 -4.17 8.99
CA PRO A 28 15.75 -4.36 10.07
C PRO A 28 14.33 -4.63 9.53
N SER A 29 13.55 -5.48 10.20
CA SER A 29 12.22 -5.89 9.71
C SER A 29 11.23 -4.74 9.52
N ALA A 30 11.32 -3.66 10.32
CA ALA A 30 10.51 -2.47 10.14
C ALA A 30 10.86 -1.73 8.83
N GLU A 31 12.15 -1.60 8.54
CA GLU A 31 12.64 -0.99 7.31
C GLU A 31 12.32 -1.85 6.08
N ALA A 32 12.48 -3.17 6.19
CA ALA A 32 12.09 -4.11 5.14
C ALA A 32 10.60 -3.96 4.79
N ARG A 33 9.71 -3.89 5.79
CA ARG A 33 8.28 -3.65 5.57
C ARG A 33 8.03 -2.31 4.87
N LEU A 34 8.67 -1.23 5.30
CA LEU A 34 8.52 0.09 4.71
C LEU A 34 8.97 0.12 3.24
N LYS A 35 10.13 -0.49 2.95
CA LYS A 35 10.72 -0.60 1.62
C LYS A 35 10.13 -1.74 0.78
N ARG A 36 9.02 -2.35 1.22
CA ARG A 36 8.32 -3.45 0.51
C ARG A 36 9.26 -4.63 0.18
N ASN A 37 10.12 -4.98 1.12
CA ASN A 37 11.14 -6.03 1.03
C ASN A 37 12.11 -5.85 -0.15
N ARG A 38 12.48 -4.60 -0.48
CA ARG A 38 13.45 -4.27 -1.53
C ARG A 38 14.67 -3.56 -0.97
N CYS A 39 15.82 -3.81 -1.60
CA CYS A 39 17.02 -3.00 -1.39
C CYS A 39 16.85 -1.65 -2.11
N THR A 40 17.35 -0.57 -1.50
CA THR A 40 17.34 0.77 -2.13
C THR A 40 18.52 1.03 -3.05
N ALA A 41 19.61 0.28 -2.90
CA ALA A 41 20.84 0.48 -3.66
C ALA A 41 20.97 -0.48 -4.85
N CYS A 42 20.53 -1.73 -4.68
CA CYS A 42 20.61 -2.75 -5.73
C CYS A 42 19.32 -2.77 -6.54
N LEU A 43 19.46 -2.82 -7.87
CA LEU A 43 18.37 -2.87 -8.82
C LEU A 43 18.59 -4.07 -9.75
N ASP A 44 17.50 -4.66 -10.22
CA ASP A 44 17.54 -5.79 -11.14
C ASP A 44 17.08 -5.37 -12.54
N CYS A 45 17.69 -5.98 -13.56
CA CYS A 45 17.39 -5.69 -14.95
C CYS A 45 15.96 -6.16 -15.29
N PRO A 46 15.11 -5.30 -15.89
CA PRO A 46 13.74 -5.68 -16.23
C PRO A 46 13.68 -6.79 -17.32
N SER A 47 14.72 -6.92 -18.14
CA SER A 47 14.74 -7.88 -19.26
C SER A 47 15.23 -9.28 -18.87
N CYS A 48 16.18 -9.39 -17.93
CA CYS A 48 16.82 -10.68 -17.59
C CYS A 48 16.94 -10.97 -16.09
N LEU A 49 16.45 -10.08 -15.23
CA LEU A 49 16.48 -10.19 -13.76
C LEU A 49 17.87 -10.27 -13.13
N ASN A 50 18.93 -10.10 -13.92
CA ASN A 50 20.28 -9.97 -13.38
C ASN A 50 20.50 -8.56 -12.82
N THR A 51 21.29 -8.44 -11.75
CA THR A 51 21.56 -7.18 -11.08
C THR A 51 22.24 -6.19 -12.02
N VAL A 52 21.72 -4.96 -12.07
CA VAL A 52 22.30 -3.88 -12.86
C VAL A 52 23.38 -3.14 -12.08
N SER A 53 24.35 -2.60 -12.81
CA SER A 53 25.44 -1.79 -12.26
C SER A 53 25.31 -0.34 -12.70
N THR A 54 25.61 0.59 -11.81
CA THR A 54 25.75 2.01 -12.16
C THR A 54 27.05 2.22 -12.94
N ARG A 55 26.95 2.81 -14.14
CA ARG A 55 28.10 3.22 -14.96
C ARG A 55 28.17 4.73 -15.04
N SER A 56 29.38 5.28 -15.08
CA SER A 56 29.62 6.71 -15.21
C SER A 56 30.07 7.08 -16.61
N THR A 57 29.57 8.20 -17.12
CA THR A 57 30.04 8.87 -18.35
C THR A 57 30.25 10.34 -18.08
N SER A 58 31.29 10.93 -18.68
CA SER A 58 31.52 12.37 -18.66
C SER A 58 30.74 13.04 -19.79
N ILE A 59 29.88 14.00 -19.45
CA ILE A 59 29.14 14.81 -20.43
C ILE A 59 29.72 16.23 -20.39
N SER A 60 30.15 16.73 -21.54
CA SER A 60 30.54 18.13 -21.72
C SER A 60 29.33 18.95 -22.14
N SER A 61 28.92 19.92 -21.34
CA SER A 61 27.85 20.87 -21.67
C SER A 61 28.38 22.31 -21.68
N PRO A 62 27.81 23.22 -22.48
CA PRO A 62 28.14 24.65 -22.40
C PRO A 62 27.89 25.17 -20.98
N ASN A 63 28.77 26.03 -20.47
CA ASN A 63 28.57 26.67 -19.18
C ASN A 63 27.38 27.64 -19.27
N PRO A 64 26.36 27.54 -18.39
CA PRO A 64 25.26 28.51 -18.36
C PRO A 64 25.72 29.96 -18.11
N ASP A 65 26.86 30.16 -17.43
CA ASP A 65 27.38 31.50 -17.10
C ASP A 65 28.33 32.07 -18.15
N ASP A 66 28.90 31.23 -19.04
CA ASP A 66 29.90 31.67 -20.02
C ASP A 66 29.91 30.73 -21.25
N PRO A 67 29.21 31.06 -22.35
CA PRO A 67 29.01 30.14 -23.48
C PRO A 67 30.30 29.70 -24.19
N ASN A 68 31.43 30.38 -23.96
CA ASN A 68 32.75 29.98 -24.47
C ASN A 68 33.48 28.94 -23.61
N LYS A 69 32.93 28.57 -22.44
CA LYS A 69 33.52 27.57 -21.55
C LYS A 69 32.66 26.31 -21.51
N THR A 70 33.26 25.16 -21.75
CA THR A 70 32.60 23.86 -21.59
C THR A 70 32.81 23.34 -20.18
N ILE A 71 31.73 22.99 -19.48
CA ILE A 71 31.80 22.30 -18.19
C ILE A 71 31.66 20.80 -18.45
N THR A 72 32.59 20.02 -17.91
CA THR A 72 32.49 18.56 -17.89
C THR A 72 31.82 18.12 -16.59
N ARG A 73 30.71 17.40 -16.68
CA ARG A 73 29.99 16.84 -15.54
C ARG A 73 29.96 15.32 -15.62
N LYS A 74 29.98 14.65 -14.45
CA LYS A 74 29.76 13.21 -14.36
C LYS A 74 28.26 12.93 -14.42
N ALA A 75 27.89 11.98 -15.25
CA ALA A 75 26.54 11.48 -15.41
C ALA A 75 26.54 9.96 -15.21
N TYR A 76 25.48 9.43 -14.61
CA TYR A 76 25.36 8.03 -14.24
C TYR A 76 24.15 7.40 -14.91
N TYR A 77 24.31 6.19 -15.45
CA TYR A 77 23.25 5.38 -16.07
C TYR A 77 23.31 3.94 -15.55
N LEU A 78 22.21 3.19 -15.60
CA LEU A 78 22.20 1.77 -15.22
C LEU A 78 22.47 0.90 -16.44
N ALA A 79 23.26 -0.15 -16.26
CA ALA A 79 23.55 -1.11 -17.32
C ALA A 79 23.59 -2.54 -16.79
N CYS A 80 23.00 -3.46 -17.54
CA CYS A 80 23.09 -4.89 -17.31
C CYS A 80 24.31 -5.47 -18.06
N ALA A 81 25.19 -6.18 -17.35
CA ALA A 81 26.34 -6.84 -17.97
C ALA A 81 25.97 -8.09 -18.81
N PHE A 82 24.78 -8.67 -18.57
CA PHE A 82 24.35 -9.91 -19.20
C PHE A 82 23.66 -9.67 -20.55
N CYS A 83 22.55 -8.93 -20.56
CA CYS A 83 21.77 -8.66 -21.78
C CYS A 83 22.08 -7.32 -22.46
N ARG A 84 23.02 -6.53 -21.90
CA ARG A 84 23.40 -5.18 -22.37
C ARG A 84 22.29 -4.13 -22.32
N TRP A 85 21.15 -4.41 -21.70
CA TRP A 85 20.11 -3.42 -21.41
C TRP A 85 20.69 -2.23 -20.64
N THR A 86 20.25 -1.02 -21.00
CA THR A 86 20.59 0.22 -20.31
C THR A 86 19.35 1.02 -19.92
N SER A 87 19.46 1.84 -18.88
CA SER A 87 18.38 2.78 -18.51
C SER A 87 18.03 3.77 -19.62
N ARG A 88 18.95 4.00 -20.57
CA ARG A 88 18.74 4.87 -21.73
C ARG A 88 17.82 4.24 -22.77
N ASP A 89 17.75 2.91 -22.86
CA ASP A 89 16.90 2.18 -23.82
C ASP A 89 15.41 2.47 -23.57
N VAL A 90 15.06 2.76 -22.32
CA VAL A 90 13.71 3.14 -21.88
C VAL A 90 13.55 4.65 -21.67
N GLY A 91 14.55 5.44 -22.07
CA GLY A 91 14.51 6.91 -22.01
C GLY A 91 14.67 7.50 -20.60
N LEU A 92 15.21 6.77 -19.63
CA LEU A 92 15.53 7.35 -18.32
C LEU A 92 16.75 8.27 -18.43
N VAL A 93 16.61 9.49 -17.91
CA VAL A 93 17.66 10.49 -17.90
C VAL A 93 18.79 10.08 -16.95
N ASP A 94 20.03 10.28 -17.41
CA ASP A 94 21.22 10.05 -16.61
C ASP A 94 21.19 10.92 -15.33
N GLN A 95 21.59 10.31 -14.21
CA GLN A 95 21.60 10.97 -12.90
C GLN A 95 22.93 11.68 -12.66
N THR A 96 22.90 12.77 -11.89
CA THR A 96 24.11 13.49 -11.46
C THR A 96 24.77 12.86 -10.23
N VAL A 97 24.02 12.01 -9.50
CA VAL A 97 24.47 11.28 -8.31
C VAL A 97 24.45 9.78 -8.61
N ALA A 98 25.46 9.04 -8.12
CA ALA A 98 25.63 7.62 -8.42
C ALA A 98 24.59 6.70 -7.74
N THR A 99 24.03 7.12 -6.61
CA THR A 99 23.15 6.30 -5.76
C THR A 99 21.95 7.10 -5.30
N GLY A 100 20.76 6.46 -5.26
CA GLY A 100 19.55 7.01 -4.63
C GLY A 100 18.77 8.05 -5.45
N GLY A 101 19.21 8.40 -6.67
CA GLY A 101 18.51 9.33 -7.55
C GLY A 101 17.62 8.69 -8.62
N TRP A 102 17.46 7.36 -8.61
CA TRP A 102 16.68 6.66 -9.63
C TRP A 102 15.18 6.87 -9.41
N PRO A 103 14.43 7.39 -10.40
CA PRO A 103 13.00 7.64 -10.25
C PRO A 103 12.23 6.33 -10.11
N GLU A 104 11.36 6.25 -9.11
CA GLU A 104 10.37 5.17 -8.98
C GLU A 104 9.01 5.64 -9.52
N ARG A 105 8.36 4.79 -10.31
CA ARG A 105 7.02 5.10 -10.81
C ARG A 105 6.00 4.95 -9.69
N GLU A 106 5.35 6.04 -9.34
CA GLU A 106 4.23 6.01 -8.40
C GLU A 106 3.00 5.31 -9.01
N ASN A 107 2.21 4.66 -8.16
CA ASN A 107 0.99 3.99 -8.60
C ASN A 107 -0.06 5.06 -8.97
N PRO A 108 -0.56 5.10 -10.22
CA PRO A 108 -1.56 6.08 -10.66
C PRO A 108 -2.83 6.10 -9.81
N HIS A 109 -3.17 4.98 -9.18
CA HIS A 109 -4.38 4.81 -8.39
C HIS A 109 -4.13 4.86 -6.87
N ALA A 110 -2.94 5.28 -6.43
CA ALA A 110 -2.59 5.32 -5.00
C ALA A 110 -3.59 6.14 -4.17
N ALA A 111 -3.99 7.32 -4.65
CA ALA A 111 -4.95 8.19 -3.96
C ALA A 111 -6.32 7.53 -3.80
N ARG A 112 -6.81 6.84 -4.84
CA ARG A 112 -8.08 6.10 -4.82
C ARG A 112 -8.04 4.95 -3.82
N VAL A 113 -6.95 4.19 -3.80
CA VAL A 113 -6.75 3.10 -2.83
C VAL A 113 -6.78 3.65 -1.40
N SER A 114 -6.08 4.75 -1.12
CA SER A 114 -6.10 5.39 0.19
C SER A 114 -7.50 5.85 0.61
N SER A 115 -8.27 6.44 -0.31
CA SER A 115 -9.64 6.88 -0.06
C SER A 115 -10.57 5.70 0.26
N LEU A 116 -10.50 4.60 -0.50
CA LEU A 116 -11.27 3.39 -0.25
C LEU A 116 -10.92 2.77 1.11
N LEU A 117 -9.63 2.69 1.43
CA LEU A 117 -9.18 2.18 2.73
C LEU A 117 -9.74 3.00 3.89
N GLU A 118 -9.75 4.32 3.78
CA GLU A 118 -10.28 5.19 4.83
C GLU A 118 -11.80 5.01 5.00
N HIS A 119 -12.54 4.97 3.89
CA HIS A 119 -13.99 4.73 3.90
C HIS A 119 -14.34 3.40 4.58
N TYR A 120 -13.69 2.29 4.20
CA TYR A 120 -13.98 0.98 4.79
C TYR A 120 -13.48 0.84 6.23
N LYS A 121 -12.41 1.54 6.63
CA LYS A 121 -12.00 1.62 8.04
C LYS A 121 -13.06 2.29 8.90
N ALA A 122 -13.63 3.41 8.43
CA ALA A 122 -14.71 4.10 9.12
C ALA A 122 -15.96 3.21 9.25
N LEU A 123 -16.36 2.54 8.17
CA LEU A 123 -17.46 1.57 8.19
C LEU A 123 -17.22 0.42 9.17
N ALA A 124 -16.04 -0.19 9.14
CA ALA A 124 -15.69 -1.29 10.03
C ALA A 124 -15.67 -0.87 11.51
N LEU A 125 -15.23 0.37 11.80
CA LEU A 125 -15.25 0.94 13.15
C LEU A 125 -16.69 1.11 13.65
N MET A 126 -17.58 1.65 12.81
CA MET A 126 -19.00 1.82 13.12
C MET A 126 -19.68 0.47 13.36
N GLU A 127 -19.45 -0.52 12.49
CA GLU A 127 -20.00 -1.86 12.64
C GLU A 127 -19.51 -2.53 13.94
N ARG A 128 -18.23 -2.34 14.27
CA ARG A 128 -17.66 -2.83 15.54
C ARG A 128 -18.32 -2.17 16.75
N GLN A 129 -18.48 -0.84 16.74
CA GLN A 129 -19.14 -0.11 17.82
C GLN A 129 -20.59 -0.55 18.00
N GLU A 130 -21.31 -0.78 16.90
CA GLU A 130 -22.69 -1.27 16.94
C GLU A 130 -22.76 -2.70 17.50
N LYS A 131 -21.87 -3.60 17.06
CA LYS A 131 -21.75 -4.97 17.58
C LYS A 131 -21.43 -4.97 19.07
N ASP A 132 -20.49 -4.14 19.52
CA ASP A 132 -20.13 -4.04 20.93
C ASP A 132 -21.28 -3.44 21.74
N ARG A 133 -21.98 -2.41 21.25
CA ARG A 133 -23.22 -1.90 21.85
C ARG A 133 -24.29 -2.99 21.99
N LYS A 134 -24.49 -3.83 20.97
CA LYS A 134 -25.44 -4.97 21.00
C LYS A 134 -25.03 -6.06 21.99
N LYS A 135 -23.73 -6.30 22.21
CA LYS A 135 -23.24 -7.24 23.24
C LYS A 135 -23.51 -6.73 24.67
N PHE A 136 -23.29 -5.43 24.90
CA PHE A 136 -23.49 -4.80 26.22
C PHE A 136 -24.93 -4.39 26.50
N THR A 137 -25.79 -4.33 25.49
CA THR A 137 -27.24 -4.26 25.69
C THR A 137 -27.72 -5.68 25.96
N PRO A 138 -27.93 -6.10 27.22
CA PRO A 138 -28.48 -7.43 27.47
C PRO A 138 -29.77 -7.55 26.67
N ARG A 139 -30.03 -8.73 26.07
CA ARG A 139 -31.37 -9.09 25.58
C ARG A 139 -32.35 -8.72 26.69
N ARG A 140 -32.98 -7.55 26.60
CA ARG A 140 -33.93 -7.07 27.61
C ARG A 140 -35.21 -7.88 27.39
N THR A 141 -35.18 -9.14 27.81
CA THR A 141 -36.35 -10.03 27.86
C THR A 141 -37.44 -9.46 28.80
N PHE A 142 -37.13 -8.38 29.53
CA PHE A 142 -38.05 -7.69 30.44
C PHE A 142 -38.98 -6.66 29.78
N LEU A 143 -38.85 -6.37 28.48
CA LEU A 143 -39.77 -5.45 27.80
C LEU A 143 -41.10 -6.09 27.40
N HIS A 144 -41.21 -7.43 27.42
CA HIS A 144 -42.49 -8.11 27.17
C HIS A 144 -43.47 -8.04 28.36
N PHE A 145 -43.07 -7.52 29.52
CA PHE A 145 -43.94 -7.39 30.69
C PHE A 145 -44.76 -6.08 30.69
N SER A 146 -44.29 -5.01 30.01
CA SER A 146 -45.03 -3.74 29.98
C SER A 146 -46.26 -3.78 29.08
N ASP A 147 -46.24 -4.59 28.01
CA ASP A 147 -47.36 -4.68 27.06
C ASP A 147 -48.59 -5.41 27.64
N LYS A 148 -48.41 -6.27 28.65
CA LYS A 148 -49.52 -7.02 29.27
C LYS A 148 -50.26 -6.23 30.36
N PHE A 149 -49.63 -5.24 30.97
CA PHE A 149 -50.17 -4.55 32.16
C PHE A 149 -50.11 -3.02 32.08
N GLY A 150 -49.80 -2.45 30.91
CA GLY A 150 -49.82 -1.00 30.68
C GLY A 150 -48.86 -0.19 31.54
N LEU A 151 -47.92 -0.85 32.23
CA LEU A 151 -46.99 -0.18 33.13
C LEU A 151 -45.71 0.13 32.38
N THR A 152 -45.50 1.41 32.08
CA THR A 152 -44.28 1.89 31.43
C THR A 152 -43.05 1.53 32.26
N ALA A 153 -41.97 1.10 31.59
CA ALA A 153 -40.71 0.70 32.24
C ALA A 153 -40.14 1.78 33.18
N MET A 154 -40.51 3.03 32.95
CA MET A 154 -40.18 4.18 33.80
C MET A 154 -40.87 4.13 35.17
N VAL A 155 -42.14 3.72 35.23
CA VAL A 155 -42.92 3.62 36.48
C VAL A 155 -42.45 2.44 37.33
N ALA A 156 -42.11 1.31 36.70
CA ALA A 156 -41.59 0.14 37.40
C ALA A 156 -40.25 0.43 38.11
N ARG A 157 -39.34 1.17 37.47
CA ARG A 157 -38.06 1.56 38.09
C ARG A 157 -38.22 2.56 39.22
N LYS A 158 -39.12 3.54 39.06
CA LYS A 158 -39.40 4.54 40.09
C LYS A 158 -39.92 3.90 41.38
N ARG A 159 -40.75 2.85 41.27
CA ARG A 159 -41.21 2.06 42.43
C ARG A 159 -40.11 1.21 43.08
N ALA A 160 -39.13 0.77 42.31
CA ALA A 160 -37.99 0.01 42.81
C ALA A 160 -36.84 0.88 43.38
N GLY A 161 -37.03 2.21 43.48
CA GLY A 161 -36.00 3.14 43.98
C GLY A 161 -34.78 3.27 43.05
N LEU A 162 -34.87 2.78 41.81
CA LEU A 162 -33.76 2.82 40.86
C LEU A 162 -33.74 4.17 40.11
N PRO A 163 -32.56 4.75 39.86
CA PRO A 163 -32.44 6.01 39.16
C PRO A 163 -33.07 5.92 37.75
N PRO A 164 -33.67 7.02 37.24
CA PRO A 164 -34.23 7.04 35.90
C PRO A 164 -33.12 6.67 34.92
N LEU A 165 -33.40 5.75 34.00
CA LEU A 165 -32.56 5.59 32.82
C LEU A 165 -32.83 6.79 31.91
N GLY A 166 -32.35 7.95 32.34
CA GLY A 166 -31.97 9.03 31.47
C GLY A 166 -30.90 8.45 30.58
N GLY A 167 -31.32 7.96 29.42
CA GLY A 167 -30.42 7.85 28.30
C GLY A 167 -29.85 9.25 28.13
N VAL A 168 -28.62 9.44 28.60
CA VAL A 168 -27.68 10.33 27.95
C VAL A 168 -27.89 10.01 26.49
N GLY A 169 -28.57 10.90 25.78
CA GLY A 169 -28.52 10.94 24.35
C GLY A 169 -27.04 11.02 24.07
N LEU A 170 -26.42 9.87 23.83
CA LEU A 170 -25.18 9.79 23.12
C LEU A 170 -25.57 10.44 21.82
N LYS A 171 -25.29 11.74 21.76
CA LYS A 171 -25.35 12.55 20.57
C LYS A 171 -24.79 11.63 19.51
N ASP A 172 -25.66 11.24 18.59
CA ASP A 172 -25.31 10.38 17.48
C ASP A 172 -24.37 11.27 16.66
N GLU A 173 -23.11 11.35 17.12
CA GLU A 173 -21.97 11.74 16.33
C GLU A 173 -21.83 10.57 15.36
N SER A 174 -22.82 10.46 14.47
CA SER A 174 -22.78 9.72 13.24
C SER A 174 -21.50 10.21 12.61
N SER A 175 -20.47 9.39 12.82
CA SER A 175 -19.14 9.62 12.33
C SER A 175 -19.34 9.82 10.85
N ILE A 176 -19.18 11.05 10.36
CA ILE A 176 -19.50 11.42 8.99
C ILE A 176 -18.69 10.46 8.13
N ILE A 177 -19.33 9.43 7.59
CA ILE A 177 -18.67 8.46 6.71
C ILE A 177 -18.34 9.28 5.47
N PRO A 178 -17.05 9.41 5.09
CA PRO A 178 -16.70 10.13 3.89
C PRO A 178 -17.47 9.53 2.71
N GLU A 179 -18.26 10.34 2.03
CA GLU A 179 -19.03 9.92 0.87
C GLU A 179 -18.05 9.52 -0.24
N LEU A 180 -18.19 8.29 -0.73
CA LEU A 180 -17.31 7.73 -1.74
C LEU A 180 -18.08 7.60 -3.05
N CYS A 181 -17.61 8.27 -4.10
CA CYS A 181 -18.16 8.10 -5.43
C CYS A 181 -17.80 6.70 -5.97
N PRO A 182 -18.78 5.83 -6.25
CA PRO A 182 -18.51 4.54 -6.86
C PRO A 182 -17.87 4.72 -8.25
N SER A 183 -17.12 3.72 -8.71
CA SER A 183 -16.67 3.70 -10.10
C SER A 183 -17.89 3.67 -11.03
N VAL A 184 -17.90 4.59 -11.99
CA VAL A 184 -18.89 4.60 -13.07
C VAL A 184 -18.51 3.51 -14.06
N ALA A 185 -19.45 2.62 -14.36
CA ALA A 185 -19.28 1.64 -15.42
C ALA A 185 -19.44 2.35 -16.77
N THR A 186 -18.50 2.13 -17.67
CA THR A 186 -18.56 2.62 -19.05
C THR A 186 -19.17 1.54 -19.93
N GLU A 187 -20.21 1.87 -20.70
CA GLU A 187 -20.88 0.93 -21.61
C GLU A 187 -19.99 0.56 -22.80
N GLU A 188 -19.21 1.53 -23.27
CA GLU A 188 -18.24 1.36 -24.35
C GLU A 188 -16.83 1.54 -23.79
N VAL A 189 -15.94 0.60 -24.10
CA VAL A 189 -14.52 0.62 -23.74
C VAL A 189 -13.73 0.95 -25.00
N GLU A 190 -12.61 1.64 -24.84
CA GLU A 190 -11.68 1.94 -25.93
C GLU A 190 -11.39 0.68 -26.75
N GLN A 191 -11.72 0.74 -28.04
CA GLN A 191 -11.48 -0.36 -28.97
C GLN A 191 -9.98 -0.51 -29.26
N LEU A 192 -9.60 -1.71 -29.67
CA LEU A 192 -8.21 -2.00 -30.02
C LEU A 192 -7.74 -1.06 -31.15
N PRO A 193 -6.58 -0.40 -31.02
CA PRO A 193 -6.06 0.46 -32.09
C PRO A 193 -5.89 -0.31 -33.41
N GLU A 194 -6.39 0.25 -34.51
CA GLU A 194 -6.36 -0.38 -35.85
C GLU A 194 -4.94 -0.72 -36.33
N ASP A 195 -3.96 0.04 -35.83
CA ASP A 195 -2.52 -0.14 -36.03
C ASP A 195 -2.03 -1.56 -35.71
N ILE A 196 -2.68 -2.26 -34.77
CA ILE A 196 -2.26 -3.59 -34.34
C ILE A 196 -2.46 -4.64 -35.44
N TYR A 197 -3.43 -4.44 -36.34
CA TYR A 197 -3.73 -5.41 -37.40
C TYR A 197 -2.77 -5.30 -38.60
N THR A 198 -2.13 -4.15 -38.79
CA THR A 198 -1.35 -3.83 -39.99
C THR A 198 0.14 -3.67 -39.74
N LYS A 199 0.55 -3.25 -38.53
CA LYS A 199 1.96 -3.06 -38.17
C LYS A 199 2.60 -4.38 -37.77
N GLN A 200 3.80 -4.64 -38.30
CA GLN A 200 4.62 -5.76 -37.84
C GLN A 200 5.08 -5.51 -36.40
N VAL A 201 4.93 -6.53 -35.56
CA VAL A 201 5.31 -6.48 -34.14
C VAL A 201 6.79 -6.86 -34.00
N ASN A 202 7.56 -6.00 -33.35
CA ASN A 202 8.94 -6.30 -32.98
C ASN A 202 8.97 -7.00 -31.61
N LEU A 203 9.50 -8.22 -31.55
CA LEU A 203 9.62 -9.00 -30.32
C LEU A 203 10.91 -8.71 -29.53
N GLY A 204 11.84 -7.95 -30.10
CA GLY A 204 13.18 -7.69 -29.56
C GLY A 204 13.32 -6.40 -28.77
N GLN A 205 12.24 -5.85 -28.21
CA GLN A 205 12.28 -4.72 -27.27
C GLN A 205 12.31 -5.18 -25.82
#